data_AF-A0A7X9G7D3-F1
#
_entry.id   AF-A0A7X9G7D3-F1
#
_cell.length_a   1.000
_cell.length_b   1.000
_cell.length_c   1.000
_cell.angle_alpha   90.00
_cell.angle_beta   90.00
_cell.angle_gamma   90.00
#
_symmetry.space_group_name_H-M   'P 1'
#
loop_
_entity.id
_entity.type
_entity.pdbx_description
1 polymer ?
#
loop_
_entity_poly.entity_id
_entity_poly.type
_entity_poly.pdbx_seq_one_letter_code
_entity_poly.pdbx_strand_id
1 'polypeptide(L)'
;RLATDPNALAAGTVLVLPPEIAPQVIGPELTKALERFVNNGGILLALEQQNPASKLPGAYSLALGDTSFCDMVLPDHPVFAGMTLRHLDTWDDGELCMVVRAAYTPFTVNAVAARGPRLGQKNAGMALVEGSYGRGRVIYSQLAAFAAAERDSAAALFLRNLFNYVFAGEEWWPKSYELVPAQPVGYVVKPERTQSIDIRAAANRSFSDDEDGDGKGGWTDQGENDFRMMPLGNKVLAGVPFTILDPATNDDKSCIVLAGTERPDFPLAAKGIALGGCFSRLFFLHTAAWGAADKVGCYRMHYADGSTAELPLRGNHNIGDWWDNAPLTDAITGLSEKNPLGQRVSLYVTEWENPRLAEPLVALDFLSPLYNDKHDVDYLPGRTGVPVLVAVTAETAHPKRYDILADYYEGHAGVKDIGSETKGAVTEIELDGRRAWQVDFPAVPAGDVPVVFFRFALDQAALAEHYDYLTLRIKSDSAASMFVSLPEKSWKLTLAGNLTLQGDGEFRSYRLRIGEDMRASAHFSYQTMRGELFFYYKVRGANTRARDALRFIIDSAVLE
;
A
#
# COMPACT_ATOMS: atom_id res chain seq x y z
N ARG A 1 -2.41 20.70 28.99
CA ARG A 1 -1.58 21.78 28.40
C ARG A 1 -0.46 21.08 27.63
N LEU A 2 -0.58 20.96 26.31
CA LEU A 2 0.55 20.55 25.47
C LEU A 2 1.66 21.57 25.70
N ALA A 3 2.86 21.09 26.04
CA ALA A 3 4.02 21.94 26.17
C ALA A 3 4.19 22.71 24.84
N THR A 4 4.36 24.02 24.94
CA THR A 4 4.51 24.94 23.80
C THR A 4 5.78 24.70 22.98
N ASP A 5 6.58 23.70 23.35
CA ASP A 5 7.74 23.21 22.61
C ASP A 5 7.69 21.67 22.56
N PRO A 6 7.42 21.06 21.38
CA PRO A 6 7.43 19.60 21.20
C PRO A 6 8.80 18.95 21.47
N ASN A 7 9.88 19.73 21.47
CA ASN A 7 11.24 19.24 21.70
C ASN A 7 11.62 19.18 23.19
N ALA A 8 10.78 19.71 24.09
CA ALA A 8 11.04 19.78 25.53
C ALA A 8 10.52 18.56 26.32
N LEU A 9 9.96 17.53 25.66
CA LEU A 9 9.34 16.38 26.33
C LEU A 9 10.40 15.32 26.66
N ALA A 10 10.49 14.95 27.94
CA ALA A 10 11.42 13.94 28.43
C ALA A 10 11.07 12.53 27.90
N ALA A 11 12.09 11.69 27.69
CA ALA A 11 11.89 10.29 27.35
C ALA A 11 11.02 9.58 28.40
N GLY A 12 10.13 8.69 27.96
CA GLY A 12 9.16 8.02 28.82
C GLY A 12 7.87 8.82 29.10
N THR A 13 7.74 10.04 28.55
CA THR A 13 6.46 10.76 28.62
C THR A 13 5.39 10.03 27.83
N VAL A 14 4.21 9.81 28.42
CA VAL A 14 3.05 9.22 27.73
C VAL A 14 2.15 10.32 27.18
N LEU A 15 1.88 10.28 25.87
CA LEU A 15 0.85 11.06 25.21
C LEU A 15 -0.34 10.16 24.88
N VAL A 16 -1.53 10.55 25.34
CA VAL A 16 -2.77 9.82 25.08
C VAL A 16 -3.60 10.55 24.04
N LEU A 17 -3.93 9.85 22.96
CA LEU A 17 -5.03 10.20 22.07
C LEU A 17 -6.28 9.46 22.59
N PRO A 18 -7.22 10.18 23.23
CA PRO A 18 -8.35 9.55 23.89
C PRO A 18 -9.34 8.95 22.87
N PRO A 19 -10.29 8.11 23.34
CA PRO A 19 -11.45 7.71 22.55
C PRO A 19 -12.12 8.91 21.91
N GLU A 20 -12.44 8.79 20.62
CA GLU A 20 -13.13 9.86 19.92
C GLU A 20 -14.58 9.95 20.41
N ILE A 21 -14.90 11.06 21.09
CA ILE A 21 -16.31 11.40 21.42
C ILE A 21 -17.04 11.83 20.13
N ALA A 22 -16.30 12.44 19.21
CA ALA A 22 -16.69 12.71 17.82
C ALA A 22 -15.48 12.45 16.90
N PRO A 23 -15.69 11.99 15.66
CA PRO A 23 -14.60 11.74 14.74
C PRO A 23 -13.69 12.95 14.54
N GLN A 24 -12.38 12.76 14.69
CA GLN A 24 -11.37 13.78 14.40
C GLN A 24 -10.38 13.26 13.36
N VAL A 25 -9.83 14.15 12.53
CA VAL A 25 -8.80 13.78 11.56
C VAL A 25 -7.42 14.06 12.15
N ILE A 26 -6.64 13.00 12.37
CA ILE A 26 -5.20 13.11 12.60
C ILE A 26 -4.53 13.27 11.24
N GLY A 27 -4.42 14.52 10.81
CA GLY A 27 -3.83 14.89 9.52
C GLY A 27 -2.29 14.89 9.52
N PRO A 28 -1.68 15.06 8.34
CA PRO A 28 -0.24 14.86 8.13
C PRO A 28 0.67 15.63 9.08
N GLU A 29 0.32 16.87 9.41
CA GLU A 29 1.13 17.71 10.30
C GLU A 29 1.12 17.22 11.75
N LEU A 30 -0.03 16.75 12.24
CA LEU A 30 -0.11 16.13 13.56
C LEU A 30 0.57 14.75 13.55
N THR A 31 0.41 13.96 12.49
CA THR A 31 1.12 12.68 12.33
C THR A 31 2.63 12.86 12.43
N LYS A 32 3.22 13.81 11.67
CA LYS A 32 4.65 14.14 11.76
C LYS A 32 5.07 14.59 13.15
N ALA A 33 4.23 15.37 13.83
CA ALA A 33 4.50 15.78 15.21
C ALA A 33 4.51 14.60 16.19
N LEU A 34 3.55 13.67 16.05
CA LEU A 34 3.49 12.44 16.83
C LEU A 34 4.69 11.53 16.53
N GLU A 35 5.08 11.38 15.26
CA GLU A 35 6.27 10.62 14.87
C GLU A 35 7.54 11.19 15.49
N ARG A 36 7.74 12.51 15.44
CA ARG A 36 8.87 13.17 16.12
C ARG A 36 8.86 12.94 17.63
N PHE A 37 7.68 13.04 18.26
CA PHE A 37 7.52 12.79 19.69
C PHE A 37 7.95 11.36 20.08
N VAL A 38 7.46 10.36 19.35
CA VAL A 38 7.80 8.96 19.63
C VAL A 38 9.27 8.67 19.32
N ASN A 39 9.82 9.18 18.22
CA ASN A 39 11.25 9.05 17.87
C ASN A 39 12.18 9.61 18.96
N ASN A 40 11.73 10.62 19.70
CA ASN A 40 12.46 11.21 20.83
C ASN A 40 12.33 10.45 22.16
N GLY A 41 11.70 9.27 22.17
CA GLY A 41 11.53 8.44 23.36
C GLY A 41 10.17 8.59 24.03
N GLY A 42 9.21 9.26 23.40
CA GLY A 42 7.83 9.35 23.88
C GLY A 42 7.07 8.02 23.72
N ILE A 43 6.03 7.85 24.53
CA ILE A 43 5.09 6.73 24.45
C ILE A 43 3.76 7.27 23.94
N LEU A 44 3.28 6.77 22.79
CA LEU A 44 2.00 7.16 22.22
C LEU A 44 0.95 6.09 22.48
N LEU A 45 -0.10 6.44 23.21
CA LEU A 45 -1.28 5.60 23.41
C LEU A 45 -2.47 6.17 22.62
N ALA A 46 -2.95 5.46 21.60
CA ALA A 46 -4.15 5.84 20.86
C ALA A 46 -5.30 4.88 21.16
N LEU A 47 -6.47 5.43 21.49
CA LEU A 47 -7.61 4.66 21.99
C LEU A 47 -8.84 4.93 21.13
N GLU A 48 -9.47 3.90 20.58
CA GLU A 48 -10.79 3.96 19.92
C GLU A 48 -10.96 5.13 18.93
N GLN A 49 -9.98 5.31 18.04
CA GLN A 49 -10.05 6.27 16.95
C GLN A 49 -11.09 5.80 15.92
N GLN A 50 -11.88 6.70 15.35
CA GLN A 50 -13.03 6.34 14.51
C GLN A 50 -12.93 6.88 13.08
N ASN A 51 -12.01 7.81 12.81
CA ASN A 51 -11.88 8.39 11.47
C ASN A 51 -10.89 7.61 10.58
N PRO A 52 -11.33 7.03 9.44
CA PRO A 52 -10.46 6.33 8.48
C PRO A 52 -9.37 7.20 7.86
N ALA A 53 -9.55 8.52 7.87
CA ALA A 53 -8.57 9.49 7.37
C ALA A 53 -7.41 9.72 8.35
N SER A 54 -7.57 9.36 9.63
CA SER A 54 -6.53 9.54 10.63
C SER A 54 -5.33 8.67 10.33
N LYS A 55 -4.14 9.28 10.32
CA LYS A 55 -2.86 8.59 10.16
C LYS A 55 -2.09 8.67 11.47
N LEU A 56 -1.88 7.52 12.11
CA LEU A 56 -0.99 7.40 13.26
C LEU A 56 0.44 7.11 12.79
N PRO A 57 1.47 7.34 13.62
CA PRO A 57 2.83 6.90 13.33
C PRO A 57 2.86 5.43 12.88
N GLY A 58 3.59 5.16 11.79
CA GLY A 58 3.52 3.88 11.09
C GLY A 58 2.41 3.80 10.03
N ALA A 59 1.66 4.87 9.77
CA ALA A 59 0.72 5.06 8.67
C ALA A 59 -0.48 4.10 8.59
N TYR A 60 -0.83 3.38 9.67
CA TYR A 60 -1.96 2.44 9.64
C TYR A 60 -3.26 3.11 9.21
N SER A 61 -3.97 2.45 8.29
CA SER A 61 -5.30 2.85 7.89
C SER A 61 -6.31 2.17 8.78
N LEU A 62 -7.26 2.95 9.29
CA LEU A 62 -8.34 2.43 10.09
C LEU A 62 -9.44 1.87 9.17
N ALA A 63 -9.61 0.55 9.20
CA ALA A 63 -10.65 -0.15 8.48
C ALA A 63 -11.89 -0.31 9.38
N LEU A 64 -12.96 0.40 9.05
CA LEU A 64 -14.22 0.31 9.80
C LEU A 64 -14.84 -1.08 9.66
N GLY A 65 -15.48 -1.54 10.73
CA GLY A 65 -16.34 -2.71 10.70
C GLY A 65 -16.44 -3.36 12.06
N ASP A 66 -17.68 -3.46 12.51
CA ASP A 66 -18.02 -4.02 13.81
C ASP A 66 -17.85 -5.54 13.83
N THR A 67 -17.25 -6.04 14.91
CA THR A 67 -17.12 -7.46 15.23
C THR A 67 -17.40 -7.68 16.72
N SER A 68 -18.23 -8.68 17.00
CA SER A 68 -18.60 -9.08 18.36
C SER A 68 -17.50 -9.83 19.10
N PHE A 69 -16.45 -10.29 18.42
CA PHE A 69 -15.35 -11.03 19.01
C PHE A 69 -13.99 -10.54 18.48
N CYS A 70 -12.94 -10.76 19.27
CA CYS A 70 -11.56 -10.45 18.92
C CYS A 70 -10.63 -11.57 19.38
N ASP A 71 -9.64 -11.93 18.56
CA ASP A 71 -8.65 -12.96 18.89
C ASP A 71 -7.48 -12.34 19.65
N MET A 72 -7.05 -12.99 20.74
CA MET A 72 -5.78 -12.67 21.41
C MET A 72 -4.64 -13.29 20.60
N VAL A 73 -3.86 -12.46 19.90
CA VAL A 73 -2.66 -12.94 19.17
C VAL A 73 -1.56 -13.29 20.16
N LEU A 74 -1.42 -12.46 21.20
CA LEU A 74 -0.46 -12.65 22.29
C LEU A 74 -1.21 -12.80 23.62
N PRO A 75 -1.78 -14.00 23.92
CA PRO A 75 -2.62 -14.19 25.11
C PRO A 75 -1.89 -13.97 26.44
N ASP A 76 -0.57 -14.15 26.47
CA ASP A 76 0.28 -13.92 27.65
C ASP A 76 0.66 -12.45 27.85
N HIS A 77 0.25 -11.55 26.94
CA HIS A 77 0.58 -10.13 27.03
C HIS A 77 -0.04 -9.51 28.30
N PRO A 78 0.67 -8.63 29.05
CA PRO A 78 0.19 -8.09 30.33
C PRO A 78 -1.18 -7.40 30.27
N VAL A 79 -1.54 -6.83 29.11
CA VAL A 79 -2.87 -6.23 28.88
C VAL A 79 -4.02 -7.23 29.03
N PHE A 80 -3.76 -8.53 28.86
CA PHE A 80 -4.74 -9.61 29.03
C PHE A 80 -4.56 -10.37 30.36
N ALA A 81 -3.80 -9.85 31.31
CA ALA A 81 -3.60 -10.52 32.60
C ALA A 81 -4.95 -10.81 33.30
N GLY A 82 -5.18 -12.09 33.61
CA GLY A 82 -6.43 -12.56 34.22
C GLY A 82 -7.62 -12.67 33.25
N MET A 83 -7.40 -12.41 31.95
CA MET A 83 -8.39 -12.59 30.90
C MET A 83 -8.17 -13.93 30.18
N THR A 84 -9.17 -14.35 29.41
CA THR A 84 -9.13 -15.54 28.55
C THR A 84 -9.80 -15.15 27.24
N LEU A 85 -9.64 -15.96 26.19
CA LEU A 85 -10.26 -15.67 24.88
C LEU A 85 -11.77 -15.38 24.98
N ARG A 86 -12.49 -16.05 25.89
CA ARG A 86 -13.93 -15.82 26.12
C ARG A 86 -14.25 -14.41 26.60
N HIS A 87 -13.30 -13.72 27.23
CA HIS A 87 -13.48 -12.35 27.70
C HIS A 87 -13.37 -11.32 26.58
N LEU A 88 -13.02 -11.73 25.35
CA LEU A 88 -13.12 -10.91 24.14
C LEU A 88 -14.23 -11.42 23.20
N ASP A 89 -15.23 -12.10 23.75
CA ASP A 89 -16.41 -12.59 23.03
C ASP A 89 -17.64 -11.86 23.57
N THR A 90 -18.03 -10.79 22.89
CA THR A 90 -19.07 -9.80 23.23
C THR A 90 -18.80 -9.00 24.51
N TRP A 91 -19.09 -7.70 24.47
CA TRP A 91 -19.07 -6.83 25.66
C TRP A 91 -20.40 -6.10 25.77
N ASP A 92 -21.00 -6.03 26.96
CA ASP A 92 -22.24 -5.25 27.15
C ASP A 92 -21.91 -3.74 27.14
N ASP A 93 -22.19 -3.08 26.02
CA ASP A 93 -22.14 -1.61 25.88
C ASP A 93 -23.53 -0.95 25.97
N GLY A 94 -24.58 -1.73 26.28
CA GLY A 94 -25.97 -1.29 26.23
C GLY A 94 -26.53 -1.08 24.81
N GLU A 95 -25.76 -1.37 23.76
CA GLU A 95 -26.12 -1.17 22.35
C GLU A 95 -25.99 -2.47 21.54
N LEU A 96 -24.94 -2.59 20.73
CA LEU A 96 -24.72 -3.66 19.76
C LEU A 96 -23.86 -4.80 20.33
N CYS A 97 -23.29 -4.62 21.51
CA CYS A 97 -22.39 -5.54 22.18
C CYS A 97 -21.13 -5.90 21.37
N MET A 98 -20.53 -4.89 20.72
CA MET A 98 -19.38 -5.06 19.83
C MET A 98 -18.07 -4.88 20.59
N VAL A 99 -17.12 -5.82 20.42
CA VAL A 99 -15.79 -5.74 21.04
C VAL A 99 -14.85 -4.85 20.23
N VAL A 100 -15.01 -4.83 18.90
CA VAL A 100 -14.19 -4.03 17.97
C VAL A 100 -15.09 -3.31 17.00
N ARG A 101 -14.94 -1.99 16.86
CA ARG A 101 -15.72 -1.16 15.88
C ARG A 101 -14.92 -0.83 14.62
N ALA A 102 -13.59 -0.86 14.71
CA ALA A 102 -12.67 -0.66 13.60
C ALA A 102 -11.34 -1.38 13.89
N ALA A 103 -10.50 -1.60 12.89
CA ALA A 103 -9.20 -2.23 13.10
C ALA A 103 -8.13 -1.58 12.23
N TYR A 104 -6.89 -1.56 12.72
CA TYR A 104 -5.76 -1.07 11.95
C TYR A 104 -5.36 -2.07 10.86
N THR A 105 -5.06 -1.54 9.68
CA THR A 105 -4.66 -2.30 8.51
C THR A 105 -3.46 -1.64 7.84
N PRO A 106 -2.59 -2.40 7.16
CA PRO A 106 -2.61 -3.86 7.00
C PRO A 106 -2.30 -4.62 8.31
N PHE A 107 -2.55 -5.92 8.33
CA PHE A 107 -2.17 -6.78 9.44
C PHE A 107 -0.65 -6.98 9.48
N THR A 108 -0.02 -6.82 10.64
CA THR A 108 1.44 -6.95 10.80
C THR A 108 1.79 -7.78 12.03
N VAL A 109 3.08 -8.05 12.21
CA VAL A 109 3.62 -8.72 13.42
C VAL A 109 3.41 -7.90 14.71
N ASN A 110 3.04 -6.62 14.61
CA ASN A 110 2.74 -5.76 15.75
C ASN A 110 1.36 -6.01 16.38
N ALA A 111 0.58 -6.95 15.83
CA ALA A 111 -0.74 -7.31 16.35
C ALA A 111 -0.63 -8.01 17.72
N VAL A 112 -1.16 -7.37 18.76
CA VAL A 112 -1.37 -7.96 20.09
C VAL A 112 -2.74 -8.64 20.16
N ALA A 113 -3.72 -8.07 19.45
CA ALA A 113 -5.04 -8.67 19.22
C ALA A 113 -5.50 -8.45 17.78
N ALA A 114 -6.22 -9.42 17.24
CA ALA A 114 -6.65 -9.47 15.85
C ALA A 114 -8.18 -9.39 15.74
N ARG A 115 -8.64 -8.57 14.80
CA ARG A 115 -10.00 -8.65 14.27
C ARG A 115 -9.98 -9.59 13.07
N GLY A 116 -10.56 -10.77 13.24
CA GLY A 116 -10.67 -11.77 12.18
C GLY A 116 -11.50 -11.29 10.98
N PRO A 117 -11.38 -11.98 9.82
CA PRO A 117 -12.18 -11.69 8.64
C PRO A 117 -13.66 -12.04 8.87
N ARG A 118 -14.57 -11.26 8.29
CA ARG A 118 -16.00 -11.60 8.24
C ARG A 118 -16.25 -12.73 7.23
N LEU A 119 -17.36 -13.45 7.37
CA LEU A 119 -17.80 -14.48 6.41
C LEU A 119 -17.72 -13.96 4.96
N GLY A 120 -16.89 -14.63 4.14
CA GLY A 120 -16.66 -14.27 2.74
C GLY A 120 -15.53 -13.27 2.47
N GLN A 121 -14.92 -12.69 3.50
CA GLN A 121 -13.72 -11.84 3.41
C GLN A 121 -12.46 -12.63 3.79
N LYS A 122 -11.29 -12.21 3.29
CA LYS A 122 -9.98 -12.81 3.66
C LYS A 122 -9.13 -11.89 4.53
N ASN A 123 -9.56 -10.65 4.78
CA ASN A 123 -8.72 -9.62 5.36
C ASN A 123 -8.90 -9.57 6.89
N ALA A 124 -7.83 -9.83 7.63
CA ALA A 124 -7.74 -9.58 9.06
C ALA A 124 -7.28 -8.13 9.33
N GLY A 125 -7.62 -7.58 10.49
CA GLY A 125 -7.11 -6.31 10.98
C GLY A 125 -6.55 -6.45 12.40
N MET A 126 -5.84 -5.44 12.87
CA MET A 126 -5.27 -5.42 14.22
C MET A 126 -6.17 -4.59 15.14
N ALA A 127 -6.73 -5.23 16.16
CA ALA A 127 -7.57 -4.57 17.15
C ALA A 127 -6.76 -3.95 18.30
N LEU A 128 -5.57 -4.50 18.56
CA LEU A 128 -4.58 -3.93 19.47
C LEU A 128 -3.20 -4.07 18.84
N VAL A 129 -2.45 -2.98 18.81
CA VAL A 129 -1.12 -2.87 18.21
C VAL A 129 -0.12 -2.42 19.27
N GLU A 130 1.06 -3.04 19.28
CA GLU A 130 2.22 -2.54 20.01
C GLU A 130 3.48 -2.62 19.14
N GLY A 131 4.30 -1.57 19.16
CA GLY A 131 5.65 -1.64 18.61
C GLY A 131 6.58 -0.54 19.11
N SER A 132 7.89 -0.77 19.05
CA SER A 132 8.88 0.29 19.23
C SER A 132 8.97 1.15 17.96
N TYR A 133 9.12 2.46 18.11
CA TYR A 133 9.27 3.38 16.97
C TYR A 133 10.31 4.44 17.32
N GLY A 134 11.44 4.41 16.62
CA GLY A 134 12.64 5.13 17.04
C GLY A 134 13.07 4.73 18.46
N ARG A 135 13.26 5.73 19.34
CA ARG A 135 13.59 5.49 20.77
C ARG A 135 12.36 5.30 21.66
N GLY A 136 11.17 5.45 21.12
CA GLY A 136 9.90 5.41 21.85
C GLY A 136 9.07 4.19 21.53
N ARG A 137 7.78 4.28 21.86
CA ARG A 137 6.83 3.17 21.72
C ARG A 137 5.45 3.66 21.34
N VAL A 138 4.72 2.82 20.62
CA VAL A 138 3.32 3.05 20.30
C VAL A 138 2.45 1.91 20.80
N ILE A 139 1.27 2.24 21.30
CA ILE A 139 0.20 1.31 21.63
C ILE A 139 -1.09 1.85 21.02
N TYR A 140 -1.73 1.11 20.12
CA TYR A 140 -2.99 1.52 19.50
C TYR A 140 -4.09 0.50 19.78
N SER A 141 -5.14 0.90 20.49
CA SER A 141 -6.28 0.04 20.83
C SER A 141 -7.54 0.48 20.10
N GLN A 142 -8.22 -0.47 19.47
CA GLN A 142 -9.55 -0.33 18.88
C GLN A 142 -10.60 -1.22 19.55
N LEU A 143 -10.22 -1.86 20.66
CA LEU A 143 -11.16 -2.54 21.55
C LEU A 143 -12.09 -1.48 22.16
N ALA A 144 -13.40 -1.63 21.94
CA ALA A 144 -14.45 -0.68 22.31
C ALA A 144 -14.79 -0.75 23.82
N ALA A 145 -13.75 -0.65 24.65
CA ALA A 145 -13.83 -0.93 26.07
C ALA A 145 -14.43 0.23 26.86
N PHE A 146 -14.27 1.48 26.41
CA PHE A 146 -14.74 2.64 27.17
C PHE A 146 -16.26 2.71 27.27
N ALA A 147 -16.96 2.43 26.17
CA ALA A 147 -18.43 2.37 26.18
C ALA A 147 -18.96 1.21 27.04
N ALA A 148 -18.21 0.10 27.13
CA ALA A 148 -18.63 -1.10 27.86
C ALA A 148 -18.17 -1.15 29.33
N ALA A 149 -17.14 -0.40 29.73
CA ALA A 149 -16.45 -0.60 31.01
C ALA A 149 -17.33 -0.42 32.26
N GLU A 150 -18.40 0.39 32.20
CA GLU A 150 -19.32 0.54 33.33
C GLU A 150 -20.26 -0.68 33.53
N ARG A 151 -20.45 -1.48 32.48
CA ARG A 151 -21.44 -2.57 32.41
C ARG A 151 -20.79 -3.94 32.30
N ASP A 152 -19.59 -4.00 31.70
CA ASP A 152 -18.87 -5.22 31.40
C ASP A 152 -17.55 -5.31 32.16
N SER A 153 -17.44 -6.34 33.01
CA SER A 153 -16.25 -6.56 33.84
C SER A 153 -15.00 -6.91 33.04
N ALA A 154 -15.12 -7.51 31.85
CA ALA A 154 -13.99 -7.84 30.99
C ALA A 154 -13.44 -6.58 30.32
N ALA A 155 -14.32 -5.70 29.83
CA ALA A 155 -13.93 -4.39 29.31
C ALA A 155 -13.23 -3.53 30.38
N ALA A 156 -13.78 -3.49 31.60
CA ALA A 156 -13.19 -2.78 32.73
C ALA A 156 -11.80 -3.35 33.11
N LEU A 157 -11.68 -4.68 33.17
CA LEU A 157 -10.43 -5.37 33.46
C LEU A 157 -9.37 -5.09 32.39
N PHE A 158 -9.74 -5.11 31.12
CA PHE A 158 -8.86 -4.76 30.01
C PHE A 158 -8.32 -3.33 30.14
N LEU A 159 -9.19 -2.32 30.37
CA LEU A 159 -8.74 -0.93 30.53
C LEU A 159 -7.78 -0.76 31.70
N ARG A 160 -8.07 -1.41 32.84
CA ARG A 160 -7.19 -1.41 34.01
C ARG A 160 -5.81 -1.96 33.65
N ASN A 161 -5.76 -3.11 32.99
CA ASN A 161 -4.51 -3.75 32.60
C ASN A 161 -3.74 -2.92 31.56
N LEU A 162 -4.42 -2.34 30.58
CA LEU A 162 -3.83 -1.45 29.57
C LEU A 162 -3.18 -0.23 30.21
N PHE A 163 -3.88 0.45 31.13
CA PHE A 163 -3.31 1.61 31.81
C PHE A 163 -2.19 1.26 32.77
N ASN A 164 -2.32 0.15 33.50
CA ASN A 164 -1.21 -0.32 34.33
C ASN A 164 0.03 -0.62 33.47
N TYR A 165 -0.16 -1.27 32.31
CA TYR A 165 0.94 -1.57 31.40
C TYR A 165 1.62 -0.30 30.86
N VAL A 166 0.84 0.69 30.42
CA VAL A 166 1.39 1.91 29.78
C VAL A 166 1.97 2.91 30.78
N PHE A 167 1.35 3.07 31.96
CA PHE A 167 1.71 4.13 32.91
C PHE A 167 2.50 3.64 34.12
N ALA A 168 2.36 2.37 34.52
CA ALA A 168 2.96 1.82 35.73
C ALA A 168 3.88 0.61 35.46
N GLY A 169 4.04 0.22 34.19
CA GLY A 169 4.93 -0.87 33.80
C GLY A 169 6.38 -0.50 34.06
N GLU A 170 7.10 -1.37 34.77
CA GLU A 170 8.55 -1.24 34.95
C GLU A 170 9.32 -1.75 33.72
N GLU A 171 8.73 -2.71 33.00
CA GLU A 171 9.31 -3.33 31.81
C GLU A 171 8.28 -3.45 30.69
N TRP A 172 8.75 -3.27 29.45
CA TRP A 172 7.97 -3.53 28.26
C TRP A 172 7.93 -5.01 27.93
N TRP A 173 6.88 -5.45 27.24
CA TRP A 173 6.76 -6.80 26.76
C TRP A 173 8.00 -7.20 25.93
N PRO A 174 8.74 -8.25 26.32
CA PRO A 174 10.05 -8.55 25.74
C PRO A 174 9.98 -9.05 24.30
N LYS A 175 8.79 -9.48 23.84
CA LYS A 175 8.55 -9.93 22.46
C LYS A 175 7.92 -8.83 21.59
N SER A 176 8.01 -7.57 21.99
CA SER A 176 7.54 -6.45 21.17
C SER A 176 8.49 -6.23 19.99
N TYR A 177 7.92 -6.10 18.80
CA TYR A 177 8.65 -5.82 17.57
C TYR A 177 8.80 -4.32 17.33
N GLU A 178 9.75 -3.94 16.47
CA GLU A 178 9.72 -2.62 15.85
C GLU A 178 8.41 -2.44 15.06
N LEU A 179 7.88 -1.22 15.07
CA LEU A 179 6.63 -0.88 14.41
C LEU A 179 6.81 -1.00 12.90
N VAL A 180 6.14 -1.96 12.29
CA VAL A 180 6.15 -2.18 10.84
C VAL A 180 5.18 -1.20 10.18
N PRO A 181 5.64 -0.28 9.34
CA PRO A 181 4.79 0.69 8.66
C PRO A 181 3.74 0.01 7.79
N ALA A 182 2.55 0.60 7.77
CA ALA A 182 1.39 0.24 6.97
C ALA A 182 1.58 0.60 5.50
N GLN A 183 2.57 0.00 4.86
CA GLN A 183 2.60 -0.03 3.42
C GLN A 183 1.56 -1.04 2.90
N PRO A 184 1.05 -0.89 1.67
CA PRO A 184 0.42 -2.02 1.00
C PRO A 184 1.35 -3.23 1.14
N VAL A 185 0.85 -4.36 1.66
CA VAL A 185 1.66 -5.60 1.82
C VAL A 185 2.06 -6.22 0.48
N GLY A 186 1.62 -5.61 -0.62
CA GLY A 186 2.01 -5.95 -1.98
C GLY A 186 1.18 -5.20 -3.01
N TYR A 187 1.62 -5.31 -4.25
CA TYR A 187 0.89 -4.87 -5.43
C TYR A 187 -0.25 -5.84 -5.74
N VAL A 188 -1.32 -5.30 -6.34
CA VAL A 188 -2.43 -6.09 -6.85
C VAL A 188 -2.11 -6.50 -8.29
N VAL A 189 -1.79 -7.78 -8.49
CA VAL A 189 -1.49 -8.37 -9.80
C VAL A 189 -2.21 -9.71 -9.97
N LYS A 190 -2.51 -10.06 -11.21
CA LYS A 190 -3.10 -11.34 -11.60
C LYS A 190 -1.98 -12.18 -12.19
N PRO A 191 -1.55 -13.27 -11.55
CA PRO A 191 -0.37 -14.04 -11.98
C PRO A 191 -0.42 -14.47 -13.44
N GLU A 192 -1.60 -14.78 -13.98
CA GLU A 192 -1.78 -15.19 -15.38
C GLU A 192 -1.45 -14.09 -16.40
N ARG A 193 -1.41 -12.82 -15.97
CA ARG A 193 -1.02 -11.67 -16.78
C ARG A 193 0.42 -11.25 -16.58
N THR A 194 1.12 -11.88 -15.65
CA THR A 194 2.52 -11.55 -15.37
C THR A 194 3.45 -12.44 -16.17
N GLN A 195 4.55 -11.87 -16.62
CA GLN A 195 5.67 -12.60 -17.21
C GLN A 195 6.98 -12.10 -16.62
N SER A 196 7.86 -13.03 -16.26
CA SER A 196 9.22 -12.65 -15.86
C SER A 196 10.00 -12.19 -17.09
N ILE A 197 10.70 -11.08 -16.98
CA ILE A 197 11.61 -10.59 -17.99
C ILE A 197 12.96 -11.28 -17.80
N ASP A 198 13.54 -11.78 -18.89
CA ASP A 198 14.83 -12.46 -18.85
C ASP A 198 15.97 -11.46 -18.79
N ILE A 199 16.69 -11.44 -17.66
CA ILE A 199 17.84 -10.57 -17.44
C ILE A 199 19.18 -11.33 -17.55
N ARG A 200 19.19 -12.63 -17.88
CA ARG A 200 20.40 -13.48 -17.83
C ARG A 200 21.59 -12.90 -18.58
N ALA A 201 21.36 -12.44 -19.81
CA ALA A 201 22.40 -11.86 -20.65
C ALA A 201 22.97 -10.53 -20.12
N ALA A 202 22.19 -9.82 -19.29
CA ALA A 202 22.60 -8.55 -18.69
C ALA A 202 23.20 -8.72 -17.28
N ALA A 203 22.92 -9.84 -16.61
CA ALA A 203 23.46 -10.14 -15.29
C ALA A 203 24.99 -10.14 -15.32
N ASN A 204 25.61 -9.58 -14.27
CA ASN A 204 27.06 -9.36 -14.22
C ASN A 204 27.70 -9.72 -12.86
N ARG A 205 26.88 -10.05 -11.84
CA ARG A 205 27.33 -10.39 -10.48
C ARG A 205 26.50 -11.51 -9.85
N SER A 206 27.11 -12.27 -8.95
CA SER A 206 26.46 -13.30 -8.11
C SER A 206 25.85 -12.67 -6.85
N PHE A 207 25.01 -13.43 -6.13
CA PHE A 207 24.55 -13.00 -4.79
C PHE A 207 25.59 -13.21 -3.70
N SER A 208 26.50 -14.17 -3.91
CA SER A 208 27.53 -14.55 -2.96
C SER A 208 28.88 -13.97 -3.34
N ASP A 209 29.64 -13.58 -2.32
CA ASP A 209 31.00 -13.08 -2.44
C ASP A 209 31.90 -13.70 -1.36
N ASP A 210 33.07 -14.20 -1.74
CA ASP A 210 34.01 -14.83 -0.81
C ASP A 210 35.18 -13.91 -0.44
N GLU A 211 35.54 -12.91 -1.27
CA GLU A 211 36.69 -12.03 -1.08
C GLU A 211 36.33 -10.55 -1.31
N ASP A 212 36.55 -9.68 -0.33
CA ASP A 212 36.27 -8.24 -0.44
C ASP A 212 37.28 -7.52 -1.36
N GLY A 213 36.77 -6.86 -2.41
CA GLY A 213 37.52 -5.92 -3.24
C GLY A 213 38.44 -6.55 -4.28
N ASP A 214 38.23 -7.83 -4.62
CA ASP A 214 39.02 -8.51 -5.65
C ASP A 214 38.41 -8.32 -7.07
N GLY A 215 37.23 -7.71 -7.15
CA GLY A 215 36.50 -7.42 -8.39
C GLY A 215 35.83 -8.64 -9.04
N LYS A 216 35.88 -9.82 -8.40
CA LYS A 216 35.32 -11.09 -8.88
C LYS A 216 34.16 -11.52 -7.99
N GLY A 217 33.08 -11.97 -8.63
CA GLY A 217 31.90 -12.44 -7.91
C GLY A 217 31.19 -11.33 -7.11
N GLY A 218 30.17 -11.71 -6.35
CA GLY A 218 29.66 -10.90 -5.25
C GLY A 218 28.72 -9.74 -5.53
N TRP A 219 27.74 -9.58 -4.63
CA TRP A 219 26.71 -8.54 -4.61
C TRP A 219 27.27 -7.14 -4.87
N THR A 220 28.07 -6.60 -3.95
CA THR A 220 28.69 -5.27 -4.03
C THR A 220 30.21 -5.34 -3.89
N ASP A 221 30.80 -6.52 -4.08
CA ASP A 221 32.24 -6.79 -3.90
C ASP A 221 32.68 -6.44 -2.46
N GLN A 222 32.09 -7.10 -1.46
CA GLN A 222 32.24 -6.82 -0.02
C GLN A 222 32.40 -8.11 0.83
N GLY A 223 32.81 -9.23 0.23
CA GLY A 223 32.97 -10.52 0.89
C GLY A 223 31.69 -10.99 1.59
N GLU A 224 31.80 -11.51 2.82
CA GLU A 224 30.65 -12.05 3.57
C GLU A 224 29.50 -11.05 3.83
N ASN A 225 29.71 -9.74 3.60
CA ASN A 225 28.65 -8.75 3.55
C ASN A 225 27.92 -8.77 2.21
N ASP A 226 27.29 -9.90 1.90
CA ASP A 226 26.61 -10.15 0.62
C ASP A 226 25.14 -10.53 0.82
N PHE A 227 24.49 -10.96 -0.26
CA PHE A 227 23.10 -11.40 -0.29
C PHE A 227 22.99 -12.92 -0.54
N ARG A 228 23.95 -13.74 -0.10
CA ARG A 228 24.00 -15.19 -0.38
C ARG A 228 22.78 -16.01 0.09
N MET A 229 21.97 -15.44 0.97
CA MET A 229 20.71 -16.02 1.46
C MET A 229 19.54 -15.81 0.48
N MET A 230 19.77 -15.22 -0.68
CA MET A 230 18.73 -14.88 -1.64
C MET A 230 17.89 -16.12 -2.01
N PRO A 231 16.55 -16.06 -1.90
CA PRO A 231 15.71 -17.16 -2.37
C PRO A 231 15.77 -17.26 -3.90
N LEU A 232 16.11 -18.45 -4.43
CA LEU A 232 16.22 -18.67 -5.88
C LEU A 232 14.90 -19.13 -6.51
N GLY A 233 14.79 -18.99 -7.83
CA GLY A 233 13.65 -19.46 -8.62
C GLY A 233 12.41 -18.59 -8.50
N ASN A 234 11.24 -19.19 -8.67
CA ASN A 234 9.96 -18.46 -8.64
C ASN A 234 9.56 -18.10 -7.21
N LYS A 235 9.40 -16.81 -6.93
CA LYS A 235 8.99 -16.26 -5.64
C LYS A 235 7.93 -15.19 -5.82
N VAL A 236 7.00 -15.09 -4.87
CA VAL A 236 6.04 -13.98 -4.82
C VAL A 236 6.52 -13.02 -3.74
N LEU A 237 6.92 -11.81 -4.14
CA LEU A 237 7.47 -10.77 -3.27
C LEU A 237 6.68 -9.48 -3.47
N ALA A 238 6.25 -8.83 -2.37
CA ALA A 238 5.30 -7.72 -2.41
C ALA A 238 4.10 -7.99 -3.35
N GLY A 239 3.52 -9.20 -3.29
CA GLY A 239 2.38 -9.60 -4.13
C GLY A 239 2.70 -9.91 -5.60
N VAL A 240 3.93 -9.65 -6.07
CA VAL A 240 4.35 -9.82 -7.47
C VAL A 240 5.16 -11.11 -7.64
N PRO A 241 4.85 -11.96 -8.65
CA PRO A 241 5.68 -13.12 -8.95
C PRO A 241 6.96 -12.68 -9.68
N PHE A 242 8.12 -13.11 -9.21
CA PHE A 242 9.44 -12.91 -9.81
C PHE A 242 10.14 -14.24 -10.04
N THR A 243 10.99 -14.31 -11.06
CA THR A 243 11.94 -15.40 -11.25
C THR A 243 13.35 -14.89 -10.92
N ILE A 244 13.91 -15.39 -9.81
CA ILE A 244 15.25 -15.03 -9.33
C ILE A 244 16.24 -16.04 -9.90
N LEU A 245 17.30 -15.54 -10.54
CA LEU A 245 18.28 -16.37 -11.25
C LEU A 245 19.15 -17.19 -10.29
N ASP A 246 19.33 -18.47 -10.61
CA ASP A 246 20.27 -19.35 -9.93
C ASP A 246 21.68 -19.18 -10.53
N PRO A 247 22.66 -18.68 -9.74
CA PRO A 247 24.01 -18.41 -10.25
C PRO A 247 24.68 -19.66 -10.78
N ALA A 248 24.38 -20.84 -10.22
CA ALA A 248 24.93 -22.12 -10.66
C ALA A 248 24.55 -22.49 -12.10
N THR A 249 23.53 -21.85 -12.66
CA THR A 249 23.02 -22.10 -14.01
C THR A 249 23.27 -20.94 -14.99
N ASN A 250 23.96 -19.88 -14.56
CA ASN A 250 24.15 -18.66 -15.35
C ASN A 250 25.54 -18.05 -15.15
N ASP A 251 26.59 -18.86 -15.32
CA ASP A 251 28.00 -18.44 -15.22
C ASP A 251 28.34 -17.65 -13.94
N ASP A 252 27.78 -18.09 -12.80
CA ASP A 252 27.88 -17.45 -11.49
C ASP A 252 27.38 -15.99 -11.45
N LYS A 253 26.32 -15.70 -12.23
CA LYS A 253 25.68 -14.39 -12.28
C LYS A 253 24.18 -14.51 -12.04
N SER A 254 23.66 -13.65 -11.18
CA SER A 254 22.24 -13.65 -10.79
C SER A 254 21.59 -12.27 -10.78
N CYS A 255 22.37 -11.20 -10.69
CA CYS A 255 21.85 -9.83 -10.65
C CYS A 255 22.67 -8.89 -11.54
N ILE A 256 22.13 -7.70 -11.75
CA ILE A 256 22.78 -6.60 -12.46
C ILE A 256 23.16 -5.55 -11.44
N VAL A 257 24.45 -5.24 -11.35
CA VAL A 257 25.00 -4.23 -10.46
C VAL A 257 25.74 -3.20 -11.29
N LEU A 258 25.44 -1.91 -11.09
CA LEU A 258 26.02 -0.82 -11.88
C LEU A 258 26.88 0.10 -11.02
N ALA A 259 27.70 0.91 -11.68
CA ALA A 259 28.62 1.82 -11.01
C ALA A 259 27.92 2.82 -10.10
N GLY A 260 28.60 3.15 -9.01
CA GLY A 260 28.31 4.27 -8.11
C GLY A 260 29.62 4.83 -7.56
N THR A 261 29.57 5.81 -6.66
CA THR A 261 30.80 6.48 -6.18
C THR A 261 31.77 5.51 -5.49
N GLU A 262 31.26 4.54 -4.72
CA GLU A 262 32.08 3.57 -3.99
C GLU A 262 32.50 2.36 -4.85
N ARG A 263 31.92 2.19 -6.05
CA ARG A 263 32.26 1.13 -7.03
C ARG A 263 32.28 1.71 -8.46
N PRO A 264 33.23 2.61 -8.78
CA PRO A 264 33.25 3.31 -10.07
C PRO A 264 33.63 2.39 -11.26
N ASP A 265 34.33 1.29 -10.99
CA ASP A 265 34.79 0.34 -12.02
C ASP A 265 33.72 -0.64 -12.51
N PHE A 266 32.54 -0.64 -11.87
CA PHE A 266 31.41 -1.45 -12.32
C PHE A 266 30.83 -0.91 -13.65
N PRO A 267 30.04 -1.70 -14.39
CA PRO A 267 29.44 -1.23 -15.63
C PRO A 267 28.55 0.01 -15.42
N LEU A 268 28.65 0.98 -16.33
CA LEU A 268 27.81 2.18 -16.29
C LEU A 268 26.36 1.92 -16.73
N ALA A 269 26.12 0.85 -17.48
CA ALA A 269 24.79 0.52 -17.96
C ALA A 269 24.68 -0.96 -18.33
N ALA A 270 23.49 -1.52 -18.16
CA ALA A 270 23.05 -2.75 -18.81
C ALA A 270 21.94 -2.40 -19.79
N LYS A 271 22.21 -2.53 -21.09
CA LYS A 271 21.32 -2.05 -22.16
C LYS A 271 20.71 -3.19 -22.96
N GLY A 272 19.55 -2.93 -23.55
CA GLY A 272 18.93 -3.85 -24.51
C GLY A 272 18.38 -5.12 -23.87
N ILE A 273 17.99 -5.08 -22.60
CA ILE A 273 17.28 -6.19 -21.95
C ILE A 273 15.97 -6.37 -22.71
N ALA A 274 15.79 -7.52 -23.36
CA ALA A 274 14.70 -7.71 -24.30
C ALA A 274 13.33 -7.61 -23.60
N LEU A 275 12.48 -6.72 -24.12
CA LEU A 275 11.05 -6.69 -23.82
C LEU A 275 10.30 -7.12 -25.08
N GLY A 276 9.18 -7.82 -24.90
CA GLY A 276 8.48 -8.47 -26.00
C GLY A 276 6.97 -8.37 -25.90
N GLY A 277 6.42 -7.17 -25.77
CA GLY A 277 4.96 -7.01 -25.78
C GLY A 277 4.44 -5.66 -25.32
N CYS A 278 3.12 -5.55 -25.32
CA CYS A 278 2.39 -4.43 -24.74
C CYS A 278 2.16 -4.72 -23.25
N PHE A 279 2.76 -3.91 -22.40
CA PHE A 279 2.70 -4.06 -20.95
C PHE A 279 1.92 -2.92 -20.32
N SER A 280 1.16 -3.24 -19.28
CA SER A 280 0.52 -2.22 -18.46
C SER A 280 1.43 -1.70 -17.38
N ARG A 281 2.26 -2.58 -16.80
CA ARG A 281 3.18 -2.25 -15.71
C ARG A 281 4.45 -3.07 -15.79
N LEU A 282 5.53 -2.49 -15.28
CA LEU A 282 6.75 -3.21 -14.94
C LEU A 282 6.99 -3.11 -13.44
N PHE A 283 7.43 -4.21 -12.84
CA PHE A 283 7.80 -4.30 -11.44
C PHE A 283 9.28 -4.65 -11.35
N PHE A 284 10.02 -3.87 -10.58
CA PHE A 284 11.47 -4.02 -10.41
C PHE A 284 11.77 -4.48 -8.99
N LEU A 285 12.30 -5.68 -8.83
CA LEU A 285 12.86 -6.16 -7.56
C LEU A 285 14.33 -5.72 -7.50
N HIS A 286 14.61 -4.72 -6.66
CA HIS A 286 15.89 -4.02 -6.66
C HIS A 286 16.27 -3.49 -5.28
N THR A 287 17.49 -2.98 -5.17
CA THR A 287 17.97 -2.22 -4.01
C THR A 287 19.21 -1.43 -4.42
N ALA A 288 19.84 -0.71 -3.49
CA ALA A 288 21.13 -0.08 -3.71
C ALA A 288 22.07 -0.26 -2.51
N ALA A 289 23.37 -0.19 -2.74
CA ALA A 289 24.34 0.05 -1.67
C ALA A 289 24.76 1.52 -1.68
N TRP A 290 24.91 2.11 -0.50
CA TRP A 290 25.08 3.56 -0.31
C TRP A 290 23.95 4.35 -0.98
N GLY A 291 22.74 3.83 -0.85
CA GLY A 291 21.53 4.21 -1.60
C GLY A 291 20.81 5.46 -1.09
N ALA A 292 21.35 6.16 -0.09
CA ALA A 292 20.69 7.31 0.53
C ALA A 292 20.66 8.59 -0.34
N ALA A 293 21.42 8.62 -1.45
CA ALA A 293 21.49 9.76 -2.35
C ALA A 293 20.20 9.92 -3.18
N ASP A 294 19.85 11.16 -3.55
CA ASP A 294 18.66 11.42 -4.39
C ASP A 294 18.80 10.84 -5.81
N LYS A 295 20.01 10.68 -6.34
CA LYS A 295 20.27 10.05 -7.64
C LYS A 295 20.95 8.70 -7.46
N VAL A 296 20.21 7.63 -7.71
CA VAL A 296 20.69 6.24 -7.56
C VAL A 296 20.77 5.50 -8.89
N GLY A 297 20.01 5.91 -9.90
CA GLY A 297 20.04 5.27 -11.23
C GLY A 297 18.82 5.64 -12.06
N CYS A 298 18.60 4.93 -13.16
CA CYS A 298 17.41 5.10 -13.99
C CYS A 298 17.07 3.81 -14.74
N TYR A 299 15.78 3.49 -14.84
CA TYR A 299 15.29 2.57 -15.87
C TYR A 299 14.83 3.37 -17.08
N ARG A 300 15.24 2.95 -18.27
CA ARG A 300 14.79 3.55 -19.54
C ARG A 300 14.13 2.48 -20.38
N MET A 301 12.86 2.71 -20.70
CA MET A 301 12.00 1.79 -21.44
C MET A 301 11.92 2.29 -22.87
N HIS A 302 12.26 1.43 -23.84
CA HIS A 302 12.24 1.73 -25.27
C HIS A 302 11.00 1.15 -25.91
N TYR A 303 10.29 1.98 -26.67
CA TYR A 303 9.12 1.58 -27.44
C TYR A 303 9.49 1.21 -28.88
N ALA A 304 8.64 0.40 -29.52
CA ALA A 304 8.82 -0.01 -30.92
C ALA A 304 8.81 1.17 -31.91
N ASP A 305 8.18 2.29 -31.55
CA ASP A 305 8.15 3.52 -32.35
C ASP A 305 9.43 4.38 -32.23
N GLY A 306 10.40 3.92 -31.42
CA GLY A 306 11.67 4.61 -31.18
C GLY A 306 11.63 5.66 -30.08
N SER A 307 10.47 5.91 -29.46
CA SER A 307 10.38 6.76 -28.27
C SER A 307 10.85 6.04 -27.00
N THR A 308 11.08 6.80 -25.95
CA THR A 308 11.49 6.28 -24.65
C THR A 308 10.69 6.87 -23.50
N ALA A 309 10.51 6.10 -22.44
CA ALA A 309 10.08 6.59 -21.13
C ALA A 309 11.15 6.27 -20.08
N GLU A 310 11.22 7.07 -19.02
CA GLU A 310 12.21 6.90 -17.97
C GLU A 310 11.55 6.82 -16.59
N LEU A 311 12.12 5.98 -15.72
CA LEU A 311 11.85 5.92 -14.30
C LEU A 311 13.16 6.25 -13.55
N PRO A 312 13.32 7.51 -13.08
CA PRO A 312 14.45 7.88 -12.24
C PRO A 312 14.40 7.14 -10.91
N LEU A 313 15.53 6.60 -10.47
CA LEU A 313 15.67 5.93 -9.19
C LEU A 313 16.23 6.90 -8.16
N ARG A 314 15.42 7.19 -7.15
CA ARG A 314 15.66 8.15 -6.09
C ARG A 314 15.72 7.45 -4.74
N GLY A 315 16.87 7.58 -4.09
CA GLY A 315 17.12 7.00 -2.77
C GLY A 315 16.10 7.47 -1.73
N ASN A 316 15.66 6.55 -0.87
CA ASN A 316 14.64 6.79 0.15
C ASN A 316 13.25 7.18 -0.41
N HIS A 317 13.03 7.09 -1.72
CA HIS A 317 11.75 7.37 -2.37
C HIS A 317 11.19 6.13 -3.07
N ASN A 318 11.88 5.64 -4.11
CA ASN A 318 11.48 4.49 -4.92
C ASN A 318 12.61 3.45 -5.09
N ILE A 319 13.69 3.61 -4.34
CA ILE A 319 14.75 2.62 -4.12
C ILE A 319 15.40 2.95 -2.77
N GLY A 320 15.87 1.93 -2.04
CA GLY A 320 16.46 2.11 -0.71
C GLY A 320 17.87 1.55 -0.64
N ASP A 321 18.63 1.99 0.37
CA ASP A 321 19.84 1.29 0.76
C ASP A 321 19.46 -0.09 1.31
N TRP A 322 20.16 -1.14 0.89
CA TRP A 322 19.90 -2.50 1.30
C TRP A 322 20.12 -2.74 2.80
N TRP A 323 20.95 -1.94 3.47
CA TRP A 323 21.12 -2.00 4.94
C TRP A 323 20.02 -1.24 5.69
N ASP A 324 19.44 -0.22 5.05
CA ASP A 324 18.33 0.53 5.63
C ASP A 324 17.03 -0.23 5.38
N ASN A 325 16.32 -0.58 6.46
CA ASN A 325 15.06 -1.30 6.39
C ASN A 325 13.86 -0.35 6.47
N ALA A 326 14.06 0.87 6.00
CA ALA A 326 13.07 1.94 6.09
C ALA A 326 11.95 1.72 5.06
N PRO A 327 10.68 2.03 5.41
CA PRO A 327 9.63 2.11 4.42
C PRO A 327 9.94 3.20 3.41
N LEU A 328 9.58 2.97 2.16
CA LEU A 328 9.74 3.91 1.05
C LEU A 328 8.38 4.51 0.64
N THR A 329 8.39 5.66 -0.02
CA THR A 329 7.13 6.34 -0.39
C THR A 329 6.48 5.68 -1.60
N ASP A 330 7.30 5.29 -2.59
CA ASP A 330 6.85 4.80 -3.90
C ASP A 330 7.34 3.37 -4.20
N ALA A 331 7.71 2.63 -3.14
CA ALA A 331 8.16 1.24 -3.23
C ALA A 331 7.74 0.45 -1.99
N ILE A 332 7.51 -0.86 -2.18
CA ILE A 332 7.13 -1.80 -1.12
C ILE A 332 8.31 -2.71 -0.81
N THR A 333 8.61 -2.96 0.47
CA THR A 333 9.61 -3.97 0.83
C THR A 333 9.22 -5.35 0.31
N GLY A 334 9.99 -5.89 -0.64
CA GLY A 334 9.76 -7.19 -1.25
C GLY A 334 10.32 -8.35 -0.43
N LEU A 335 11.51 -8.16 0.15
CA LEU A 335 12.22 -9.16 0.94
C LEU A 335 13.00 -8.44 2.05
N SER A 336 13.03 -9.01 3.25
CA SER A 336 13.88 -8.54 4.35
C SER A 336 14.40 -9.73 5.15
N GLU A 337 15.71 -9.96 5.10
CA GLU A 337 16.37 -11.14 5.69
C GLU A 337 17.62 -10.74 6.46
N LYS A 338 18.20 -11.66 7.23
CA LYS A 338 19.50 -11.45 7.87
C LYS A 338 20.62 -12.03 7.03
N ASN A 339 21.69 -11.27 6.84
CA ASN A 339 22.89 -11.74 6.17
C ASN A 339 23.84 -12.51 7.10
N PRO A 340 24.93 -13.09 6.58
CA PRO A 340 25.90 -13.85 7.39
C PRO A 340 26.47 -13.04 8.56
N LEU A 341 26.55 -11.71 8.42
CA LEU A 341 26.97 -10.80 9.49
C LEU A 341 25.87 -10.49 10.51
N GLY A 342 24.67 -11.06 10.35
CA GLY A 342 23.50 -10.81 11.20
C GLY A 342 22.79 -9.48 10.93
N GLN A 343 23.27 -8.68 9.96
CA GLN A 343 22.65 -7.44 9.53
C GLN A 343 21.36 -7.75 8.79
N ARG A 344 20.28 -7.03 9.14
CA ARG A 344 19.03 -7.13 8.39
C ARG A 344 19.15 -6.32 7.11
N VAL A 345 18.90 -6.98 5.99
CA VAL A 345 19.04 -6.42 4.64
C VAL A 345 17.74 -6.56 3.86
N SER A 346 17.44 -5.60 2.99
CA SER A 346 16.16 -5.50 2.30
C SER A 346 16.25 -5.26 0.80
N LEU A 347 15.29 -5.82 0.09
CA LEU A 347 14.95 -5.49 -1.29
C LEU A 347 13.60 -4.81 -1.36
N TYR A 348 13.48 -3.93 -2.33
CA TYR A 348 12.28 -3.16 -2.60
C TYR A 348 11.70 -3.55 -3.95
N VAL A 349 10.39 -3.42 -4.07
CA VAL A 349 9.67 -3.56 -5.32
C VAL A 349 9.10 -2.20 -5.67
N THR A 350 9.47 -1.71 -6.84
CA THR A 350 8.95 -0.47 -7.42
C THR A 350 8.13 -0.79 -8.65
N GLU A 351 6.96 -0.17 -8.74
CA GLU A 351 6.06 -0.25 -9.88
C GLU A 351 6.31 0.92 -10.82
N TRP A 352 6.34 0.62 -12.12
CA TRP A 352 6.25 1.62 -13.17
C TRP A 352 4.98 1.37 -13.99
N GLU A 353 4.07 2.35 -13.98
CA GLU A 353 2.92 2.34 -14.86
C GLU A 353 3.32 2.79 -16.27
N ASN A 354 3.02 1.98 -17.28
CA ASN A 354 3.34 2.31 -18.66
C ASN A 354 2.37 3.40 -19.18
N PRO A 355 2.86 4.61 -19.54
CA PRO A 355 2.00 5.68 -20.06
C PRO A 355 1.47 5.39 -21.47
N ARG A 356 2.05 4.43 -22.19
CA ARG A 356 1.73 4.10 -23.58
C ARG A 356 1.42 2.60 -23.74
N LEU A 357 0.22 2.23 -23.35
CA LEU A 357 -0.22 0.82 -23.25
C LEU A 357 -0.40 0.13 -24.60
N ALA A 358 -0.70 0.89 -25.66
CA ALA A 358 -0.87 0.36 -27.02
C ALA A 358 0.47 0.13 -27.72
N GLU A 359 1.54 0.79 -27.27
CA GLU A 359 2.85 0.73 -27.90
C GLU A 359 3.67 -0.41 -27.29
N PRO A 360 4.16 -1.37 -28.12
CA PRO A 360 5.01 -2.43 -27.62
C PRO A 360 6.31 -1.87 -27.04
N LEU A 361 6.70 -2.39 -25.88
CA LEU A 361 8.05 -2.21 -25.36
C LEU A 361 8.98 -3.25 -25.98
N VAL A 362 10.16 -2.80 -26.42
CA VAL A 362 11.15 -3.63 -27.12
C VAL A 362 12.43 -3.84 -26.32
N ALA A 363 12.78 -2.89 -25.45
CA ALA A 363 13.97 -3.00 -24.62
C ALA A 363 13.85 -2.22 -23.31
N LEU A 364 14.57 -2.70 -22.31
CA LEU A 364 14.84 -2.03 -21.06
C LEU A 364 16.34 -1.78 -20.95
N ASP A 365 16.72 -0.56 -20.59
CA ASP A 365 18.04 -0.23 -20.11
C ASP A 365 17.99 0.06 -18.61
N PHE A 366 19.00 -0.41 -17.89
CA PHE A 366 19.31 -0.02 -16.52
C PHE A 366 20.58 0.82 -16.54
N LEU A 367 20.48 2.05 -16.02
CA LEU A 367 21.52 3.06 -16.13
C LEU A 367 22.03 3.46 -14.74
N SER A 368 23.36 3.49 -14.58
CA SER A 368 24.05 4.00 -13.40
C SER A 368 23.75 5.48 -13.20
N PRO A 369 23.83 6.01 -11.96
CA PRO A 369 23.77 7.45 -11.71
C PRO A 369 24.97 8.20 -12.33
N LEU A 370 26.06 7.49 -12.68
CA LEU A 370 27.23 7.99 -13.39
C LEU A 370 27.10 7.91 -14.92
N TYR A 371 26.02 7.30 -15.43
CA TYR A 371 25.78 7.18 -16.87
C TYR A 371 25.37 8.55 -17.46
N ASN A 372 25.97 8.90 -18.60
CA ASN A 372 25.64 10.10 -19.38
C ASN A 372 25.72 9.81 -20.89
N ASP A 373 24.61 10.03 -21.61
CA ASP A 373 24.54 9.82 -23.06
C ASP A 373 25.53 10.73 -23.84
N LYS A 374 25.87 11.89 -23.29
CA LYS A 374 26.73 12.90 -23.94
C LYS A 374 28.22 12.75 -23.65
N HIS A 375 28.60 11.81 -22.77
CA HIS A 375 29.97 11.71 -22.24
C HIS A 375 30.49 13.01 -21.59
N ASP A 376 29.61 13.90 -21.13
CA ASP A 376 30.04 15.06 -20.34
C ASP A 376 30.59 14.57 -19.00
N VAL A 377 31.78 15.05 -18.66
CA VAL A 377 32.46 14.74 -17.41
C VAL A 377 31.84 15.60 -16.31
N ASP A 378 31.23 14.96 -15.32
CA ASP A 378 30.92 15.63 -14.05
C ASP A 378 32.23 15.76 -13.26
N TYR A 379 32.73 16.98 -13.16
CA TYR A 379 34.00 17.26 -12.47
C TYR A 379 33.85 17.29 -10.93
N LEU A 380 32.62 17.29 -10.40
CA LEU A 380 32.31 17.31 -8.97
C LEU A 380 31.09 16.41 -8.64
N PRO A 381 31.16 15.10 -8.90
CA PRO A 381 30.02 14.23 -8.65
C PRO A 381 29.74 14.17 -7.14
N GLY A 382 28.49 14.45 -6.77
CA GLY A 382 28.01 14.11 -5.44
C GLY A 382 28.13 12.61 -5.18
N ARG A 383 28.10 12.18 -3.91
CA ARG A 383 28.04 10.74 -3.61
C ARG A 383 26.75 10.14 -4.19
N THR A 384 26.88 9.08 -4.97
CA THR A 384 25.77 8.33 -5.59
C THR A 384 25.81 6.87 -5.15
N GLY A 385 24.63 6.25 -5.08
CA GLY A 385 24.50 4.83 -4.75
C GLY A 385 24.99 3.90 -5.87
N VAL A 386 25.20 2.64 -5.50
CA VAL A 386 25.49 1.50 -6.38
C VAL A 386 24.17 0.73 -6.56
N PRO A 387 23.47 0.86 -7.70
CA PRO A 387 22.15 0.29 -7.84
C PRO A 387 22.23 -1.18 -8.29
N VAL A 388 21.34 -2.00 -7.74
CA VAL A 388 21.28 -3.46 -7.93
C VAL A 388 19.88 -3.85 -8.41
N LEU A 389 19.79 -4.53 -9.55
CA LEU A 389 18.55 -5.11 -10.07
C LEU A 389 18.62 -6.64 -10.00
N VAL A 390 17.64 -7.24 -9.30
CA VAL A 390 17.58 -8.70 -9.05
C VAL A 390 16.64 -9.39 -10.02
N ALA A 391 15.46 -8.83 -10.26
CA ALA A 391 14.48 -9.40 -11.17
C ALA A 391 13.50 -8.33 -11.68
N VAL A 392 12.93 -8.58 -12.85
CA VAL A 392 11.89 -7.74 -13.44
C VAL A 392 10.71 -8.61 -13.83
N THR A 393 9.51 -8.16 -13.47
CA THR A 393 8.26 -8.79 -13.90
C THR A 393 7.42 -7.77 -14.63
N ALA A 394 6.90 -8.15 -15.78
CA ALA A 394 6.00 -7.32 -16.57
C ALA A 394 4.58 -7.85 -16.47
N GLU A 395 3.60 -6.96 -16.36
CA GLU A 395 2.19 -7.33 -16.46
C GLU A 395 1.65 -6.90 -17.83
N THR A 396 1.10 -7.85 -18.57
CA THR A 396 0.57 -7.61 -19.92
C THR A 396 -0.58 -6.62 -19.87
N ALA A 397 -0.62 -5.72 -20.86
CA ALA A 397 -1.79 -4.85 -21.05
C ALA A 397 -2.96 -5.69 -21.56
N HIS A 398 -4.19 -5.30 -21.17
CA HIS A 398 -5.38 -5.91 -21.76
C HIS A 398 -5.41 -5.58 -23.26
N PRO A 399 -5.61 -6.56 -24.16
CA PRO A 399 -5.59 -6.32 -25.60
C PRO A 399 -6.72 -5.38 -26.05
N LYS A 400 -7.81 -5.30 -25.27
CA LYS A 400 -8.99 -4.49 -25.58
C LYS A 400 -9.49 -3.75 -24.35
N ARG A 401 -8.76 -2.73 -23.91
CA ARG A 401 -9.17 -1.89 -22.77
C ARG A 401 -10.55 -1.29 -23.04
N TYR A 402 -11.38 -1.25 -22.01
CA TYR A 402 -12.71 -0.67 -22.09
C TYR A 402 -12.76 0.61 -21.26
N ASP A 403 -12.43 1.74 -21.87
CA ASP A 403 -12.42 3.03 -21.18
C ASP A 403 -13.84 3.60 -21.08
N ILE A 404 -14.46 3.38 -19.92
CA ILE A 404 -15.85 3.77 -19.64
C ILE A 404 -16.03 5.29 -19.75
N LEU A 405 -15.01 6.05 -19.38
CA LEU A 405 -15.10 7.51 -19.27
C LEU A 405 -14.53 8.23 -20.49
N ALA A 406 -13.73 7.57 -21.32
CA ALA A 406 -13.33 8.06 -22.64
C ALA A 406 -14.23 7.49 -23.75
N ASP A 407 -13.79 6.41 -24.39
CA ASP A 407 -14.33 5.91 -25.67
C ASP A 407 -15.81 5.55 -25.62
N TYR A 408 -16.28 5.07 -24.47
CA TYR A 408 -17.64 4.56 -24.30
C TYR A 408 -18.55 5.51 -23.52
N TYR A 409 -18.08 6.68 -23.12
CA TYR A 409 -18.86 7.60 -22.29
C TYR A 409 -20.11 8.14 -23.02
N GLU A 410 -21.27 8.09 -22.36
CA GLU A 410 -22.54 8.63 -22.88
C GLU A 410 -23.15 9.73 -22.00
N GLY A 411 -22.82 9.78 -20.72
CA GLY A 411 -23.34 10.80 -19.82
C GLY A 411 -23.06 10.52 -18.35
N HIS A 412 -23.40 11.47 -17.50
CA HIS A 412 -23.33 11.31 -16.05
C HIS A 412 -24.54 11.96 -15.39
N ALA A 413 -24.80 11.58 -14.14
CA ALA A 413 -25.76 12.31 -13.31
C ALA A 413 -25.46 12.13 -11.82
N GLY A 414 -25.77 13.18 -11.07
CA GLY A 414 -25.86 13.18 -9.62
C GLY A 414 -27.25 12.76 -9.14
N VAL A 415 -27.31 11.70 -8.35
CA VAL A 415 -28.54 11.11 -7.82
C VAL A 415 -28.38 10.75 -6.34
N LYS A 416 -29.35 10.04 -5.80
CA LYS A 416 -29.37 9.58 -4.41
C LYS A 416 -29.78 8.11 -4.39
N ASP A 417 -29.36 7.39 -3.36
CA ASP A 417 -29.79 6.02 -3.15
C ASP A 417 -31.27 5.95 -2.73
N ILE A 418 -31.86 4.75 -2.78
CA ILE A 418 -33.23 4.53 -2.31
C ILE A 418 -33.28 4.84 -0.80
N GLY A 419 -34.26 5.66 -0.40
CA GLY A 419 -34.44 6.08 1.00
C GLY A 419 -33.55 7.25 1.44
N SER A 420 -32.72 7.78 0.54
CA SER A 420 -31.91 8.99 0.77
C SER A 420 -32.66 10.25 0.35
N GLU A 421 -32.23 11.42 0.81
CA GLU A 421 -32.75 12.73 0.42
C GLU A 421 -31.74 13.52 -0.43
N THR A 422 -30.47 13.42 -0.07
CA THR A 422 -29.41 14.24 -0.65
C THR A 422 -28.81 13.60 -1.90
N LYS A 423 -28.68 14.40 -2.96
CA LYS A 423 -28.05 13.96 -4.21
C LYS A 423 -26.55 14.25 -4.20
N GLY A 424 -25.78 13.36 -4.83
CA GLY A 424 -24.43 13.70 -5.27
C GLY A 424 -24.48 14.68 -6.44
N ALA A 425 -23.36 15.32 -6.73
CA ALA A 425 -23.17 16.13 -7.92
C ALA A 425 -21.90 15.67 -8.65
N VAL A 426 -21.93 15.76 -9.98
CA VAL A 426 -20.79 15.49 -10.85
C VAL A 426 -20.80 16.51 -11.95
N THR A 427 -19.64 17.10 -12.23
CA THR A 427 -19.45 18.10 -13.28
C THR A 427 -18.25 17.69 -14.13
N GLU A 428 -18.39 17.81 -15.44
CA GLU A 428 -17.27 17.63 -16.36
C GLU A 428 -16.30 18.81 -16.24
N ILE A 429 -15.01 18.50 -16.16
CA ILE A 429 -13.90 19.45 -16.11
C ILE A 429 -12.87 19.07 -17.17
N GLU A 430 -11.98 20.02 -17.50
CA GLU A 430 -10.84 19.78 -18.38
C GLU A 430 -9.54 19.73 -17.56
N LEU A 431 -8.74 18.68 -17.75
CA LEU A 431 -7.43 18.50 -17.15
C LEU A 431 -6.44 18.06 -18.23
N ASP A 432 -5.36 18.84 -18.40
CA ASP A 432 -4.30 18.56 -19.39
C ASP A 432 -4.83 18.27 -20.81
N GLY A 433 -5.88 19.00 -21.22
CA GLY A 433 -6.54 18.83 -22.52
C GLY A 433 -7.40 17.57 -22.64
N ARG A 434 -7.68 16.88 -21.53
CA ARG A 434 -8.54 15.69 -21.45
C ARG A 434 -9.76 15.98 -20.57
N ARG A 435 -10.83 15.24 -20.83
CA ARG A 435 -12.05 15.28 -20.02
C ARG A 435 -11.81 14.52 -18.72
N ALA A 436 -12.19 15.14 -17.61
CA ALA A 436 -12.23 14.53 -16.29
C ALA A 436 -13.54 14.94 -15.59
N TRP A 437 -13.82 14.36 -14.42
CA TRP A 437 -15.07 14.60 -13.70
C TRP A 437 -14.82 14.96 -12.25
N GLN A 438 -15.24 16.16 -11.86
CA GLN A 438 -15.30 16.55 -10.46
C GLN A 438 -16.57 15.98 -9.84
N VAL A 439 -16.40 15.18 -8.80
CA VAL A 439 -17.49 14.63 -8.00
C VAL A 439 -17.55 15.36 -6.67
N ASP A 440 -18.76 15.76 -6.31
CA ASP A 440 -19.10 16.50 -5.10
C ASP A 440 -20.17 15.72 -4.33
N PHE A 441 -19.77 15.07 -3.23
CA PHE A 441 -20.69 14.54 -2.25
C PHE A 441 -20.82 15.52 -1.09
N PRO A 442 -22.01 16.07 -0.82
CA PRO A 442 -22.23 16.94 0.33
C PRO A 442 -22.11 16.16 1.64
N ALA A 443 -21.92 16.90 2.75
CA ALA A 443 -22.03 16.31 4.08
C ALA A 443 -23.46 15.79 4.28
N VAL A 444 -23.58 14.58 4.84
CA VAL A 444 -24.85 13.88 4.97
C VAL A 444 -25.02 13.24 6.36
N PRO A 445 -26.25 13.21 6.90
CA PRO A 445 -26.53 12.51 8.15
C PRO A 445 -26.44 10.98 7.97
N ALA A 446 -26.51 10.26 9.10
CA ALA A 446 -26.59 8.80 9.07
C ALA A 446 -27.77 8.32 8.19
N GLY A 447 -27.53 7.29 7.39
CA GLY A 447 -28.52 6.68 6.49
C GLY A 447 -28.64 7.34 5.11
N ASP A 448 -28.24 8.61 4.95
CA ASP A 448 -28.40 9.35 3.69
C ASP A 448 -27.19 9.16 2.76
N VAL A 449 -27.43 8.77 1.51
CA VAL A 449 -26.40 8.28 0.58
C VAL A 449 -26.48 9.04 -0.76
N PRO A 450 -25.64 10.06 -0.93
CA PRO A 450 -25.35 10.66 -2.22
C PRO A 450 -24.75 9.64 -3.20
N VAL A 451 -25.13 9.74 -4.46
CA VAL A 451 -24.67 8.84 -5.52
C VAL A 451 -24.34 9.66 -6.76
N VAL A 452 -23.27 9.30 -7.46
CA VAL A 452 -23.08 9.69 -8.85
C VAL A 452 -22.95 8.45 -9.70
N PHE A 453 -23.34 8.55 -10.96
CA PHE A 453 -23.12 7.48 -11.91
C PHE A 453 -22.78 8.00 -13.30
N PHE A 454 -22.10 7.14 -14.03
CA PHE A 454 -21.71 7.35 -15.41
C PHE A 454 -22.43 6.33 -16.28
N ARG A 455 -23.03 6.79 -17.37
CA ARG A 455 -23.59 5.96 -18.43
C ARG A 455 -22.56 5.78 -19.52
N PHE A 456 -22.48 4.57 -20.03
CA PHE A 456 -21.57 4.23 -21.10
C PHE A 456 -22.21 3.24 -22.06
N ALA A 457 -21.85 3.37 -23.33
CA ALA A 457 -22.28 2.49 -24.41
C ALA A 457 -21.83 1.06 -24.09
N LEU A 458 -22.62 0.06 -24.47
CA LEU A 458 -22.27 -1.35 -24.32
C LEU A 458 -21.87 -1.93 -25.68
N ASP A 459 -20.58 -1.98 -25.97
CA ASP A 459 -20.07 -2.75 -27.10
C ASP A 459 -19.98 -4.23 -26.69
N GLN A 460 -20.97 -5.02 -27.13
CA GLN A 460 -21.05 -6.45 -26.84
C GLN A 460 -19.88 -7.26 -27.40
N ALA A 461 -19.25 -6.81 -28.49
CA ALA A 461 -18.07 -7.46 -29.06
C ALA A 461 -16.80 -7.13 -28.26
N ALA A 462 -16.74 -5.97 -27.61
CA ALA A 462 -15.68 -5.66 -26.65
C ALA A 462 -15.88 -6.37 -25.31
N LEU A 463 -17.12 -6.38 -24.80
CA LEU A 463 -17.49 -7.00 -23.53
C LEU A 463 -17.63 -8.53 -23.59
N ALA A 464 -17.40 -9.15 -24.75
CA ALA A 464 -17.26 -10.61 -24.86
C ALA A 464 -15.96 -11.12 -24.23
N GLU A 465 -14.97 -10.24 -24.07
CA GLU A 465 -13.70 -10.54 -23.41
C GLU A 465 -13.86 -10.64 -21.88
N HIS A 466 -12.85 -11.24 -21.24
CA HIS A 466 -12.76 -11.31 -19.79
C HIS A 466 -11.91 -10.16 -19.24
N TYR A 467 -12.49 -9.31 -18.41
CA TYR A 467 -11.78 -8.24 -17.70
C TYR A 467 -11.46 -8.65 -16.26
N ASP A 468 -10.27 -8.28 -15.81
CA ASP A 468 -9.71 -8.66 -14.51
C ASP A 468 -9.82 -7.55 -13.47
N TYR A 469 -9.83 -6.31 -13.93
CA TYR A 469 -9.80 -5.11 -13.11
C TYR A 469 -10.83 -4.10 -13.58
N LEU A 470 -11.37 -3.36 -12.61
CA LEU A 470 -11.80 -1.98 -12.82
C LEU A 470 -10.70 -1.08 -12.25
N THR A 471 -9.97 -0.40 -13.13
CA THR A 471 -8.93 0.57 -12.78
C THR A 471 -9.51 1.98 -12.81
N LEU A 472 -9.38 2.70 -11.69
CA LEU A 472 -9.87 4.07 -11.53
C LEU A 472 -8.69 4.99 -11.26
N ARG A 473 -8.53 6.06 -12.04
CA ARG A 473 -7.53 7.10 -11.75
C ARG A 473 -8.22 8.26 -11.06
N ILE A 474 -7.95 8.44 -9.77
CA ILE A 474 -8.67 9.40 -8.93
C ILE A 474 -7.69 10.27 -8.15
N LYS A 475 -7.97 11.57 -8.07
CA LYS A 475 -7.32 12.52 -7.17
C LYS A 475 -8.30 12.96 -6.09
N SER A 476 -7.86 12.93 -4.84
CA SER A 476 -8.67 13.38 -3.69
C SER A 476 -7.77 14.00 -2.64
N ASP A 477 -8.18 15.14 -2.09
CA ASP A 477 -7.50 15.80 -0.96
C ASP A 477 -7.95 15.23 0.40
N SER A 478 -8.95 14.33 0.40
CA SER A 478 -9.50 13.71 1.60
C SER A 478 -9.60 12.21 1.45
N ALA A 479 -9.19 11.49 2.49
CA ALA A 479 -9.33 10.05 2.53
C ALA A 479 -10.80 9.71 2.78
N ALA A 480 -11.33 8.75 2.03
CA ALA A 480 -12.71 8.35 2.17
C ALA A 480 -12.93 6.96 1.61
N SER A 481 -13.87 6.21 2.19
CA SER A 481 -14.32 4.96 1.61
C SER A 481 -15.69 5.15 0.96
N MET A 482 -15.83 4.60 -0.24
CA MET A 482 -17.05 4.61 -1.02
C MET A 482 -17.30 3.24 -1.63
N PHE A 483 -18.49 3.05 -2.20
CA PHE A 483 -18.91 1.81 -2.80
C PHE A 483 -19.05 2.02 -4.30
N VAL A 484 -18.39 1.17 -5.08
CA VAL A 484 -18.37 1.22 -6.54
C VAL A 484 -19.12 0.03 -7.08
N SER A 485 -19.97 0.23 -8.09
CA SER A 485 -20.81 -0.85 -8.62
C SER A 485 -21.09 -0.76 -10.12
N LEU A 486 -21.13 -1.93 -10.75
CA LEU A 486 -21.59 -2.18 -12.12
C LEU A 486 -22.82 -3.11 -12.06
N PRO A 487 -24.04 -2.59 -12.29
CA PRO A 487 -25.26 -3.39 -12.21
C PRO A 487 -25.50 -4.18 -13.49
N GLU A 488 -26.19 -5.31 -13.33
CA GLU A 488 -26.82 -6.04 -14.42
C GLU A 488 -28.08 -5.31 -14.91
N LYS A 489 -28.44 -5.48 -16.18
CA LYS A 489 -29.66 -4.94 -16.83
C LYS A 489 -30.92 -5.08 -15.96
N SER A 490 -31.06 -6.21 -15.27
CA SER A 490 -32.23 -6.56 -14.44
C SER A 490 -32.21 -5.98 -13.03
N TRP A 491 -31.10 -5.34 -12.61
CA TRP A 491 -30.81 -4.91 -11.24
C TRP A 491 -30.77 -6.03 -10.19
N LYS A 492 -30.96 -7.30 -10.58
CA LYS A 492 -30.92 -8.44 -9.65
C LYS A 492 -29.51 -8.78 -9.23
N LEU A 493 -28.53 -8.54 -10.11
CA LEU A 493 -27.12 -8.73 -9.84
C LEU A 493 -26.36 -7.42 -9.96
N THR A 494 -25.32 -7.29 -9.16
CA THR A 494 -24.42 -6.14 -9.20
C THR A 494 -23.02 -6.61 -8.87
N LEU A 495 -22.08 -6.34 -9.76
CA LEU A 495 -20.67 -6.48 -9.48
C LEU A 495 -20.23 -5.24 -8.71
N ALA A 496 -19.83 -5.41 -7.45
CA ALA A 496 -19.57 -4.25 -6.60
C ALA A 496 -18.52 -4.50 -5.52
N GLY A 497 -17.82 -3.43 -5.14
CA GLY A 497 -16.72 -3.44 -4.19
C GLY A 497 -16.59 -2.13 -3.43
N ASN A 498 -15.80 -2.15 -2.36
CA ASN A 498 -15.43 -0.91 -1.67
C ASN A 498 -14.18 -0.32 -2.33
N LEU A 499 -14.13 1.00 -2.44
CA LEU A 499 -12.99 1.79 -2.86
C LEU A 499 -12.59 2.71 -1.71
N THR A 500 -11.33 2.72 -1.34
CA THR A 500 -10.81 3.64 -0.31
C THR A 500 -9.80 4.59 -0.94
N LEU A 501 -10.16 5.87 -0.95
CA LEU A 501 -9.31 6.96 -1.41
C LEU A 501 -8.27 7.31 -0.33
N GLN A 502 -7.07 7.64 -0.76
CA GLN A 502 -5.94 7.92 0.12
C GLN A 502 -5.96 9.35 0.67
N GLY A 503 -6.46 10.32 -0.11
CA GLY A 503 -6.61 11.70 0.36
C GLY A 503 -5.32 12.50 0.42
N ASP A 504 -4.33 12.19 -0.41
CA ASP A 504 -3.02 12.85 -0.43
C ASP A 504 -2.92 13.99 -1.45
N GLY A 505 -4.01 14.29 -2.15
CA GLY A 505 -4.05 15.34 -3.17
C GLY A 505 -3.37 15.00 -4.48
N GLU A 506 -2.92 13.75 -4.66
CA GLU A 506 -2.26 13.27 -5.87
C GLU A 506 -3.19 12.34 -6.67
N PHE A 507 -2.91 12.21 -7.97
CA PHE A 507 -3.57 11.19 -8.78
C PHE A 507 -3.04 9.81 -8.41
N ARG A 508 -3.94 8.94 -7.98
CA ARG A 508 -3.65 7.54 -7.66
C ARG A 508 -4.47 6.61 -8.56
N SER A 509 -3.85 5.51 -8.98
CA SER A 509 -4.49 4.43 -9.72
C SER A 509 -5.02 3.40 -8.72
N TYR A 510 -6.34 3.23 -8.66
CA TYR A 510 -7.04 2.26 -7.81
C TYR A 510 -7.53 1.09 -8.66
N ARG A 511 -6.92 -0.09 -8.49
CA ARG A 511 -7.28 -1.31 -9.23
C ARG A 511 -8.14 -2.22 -8.38
N LEU A 512 -9.41 -2.39 -8.75
CA LEU A 512 -10.34 -3.30 -8.08
C LEU A 512 -10.41 -4.62 -8.85
N ARG A 513 -9.95 -5.72 -8.26
CA ARG A 513 -10.03 -7.05 -8.89
C ARG A 513 -11.45 -7.55 -9.00
N ILE A 514 -11.81 -7.99 -10.18
CA ILE A 514 -13.13 -8.56 -10.46
C ILE A 514 -13.13 -10.02 -9.98
N GLY A 515 -14.14 -10.37 -9.18
CA GLY A 515 -14.23 -11.66 -8.47
C GLY A 515 -13.57 -11.66 -7.09
N GLU A 516 -12.70 -10.69 -6.78
CA GLU A 516 -12.07 -10.56 -5.46
C GLU A 516 -12.50 -9.31 -4.70
N ASP A 517 -12.17 -8.13 -5.21
CA ASP A 517 -12.49 -6.83 -4.58
C ASP A 517 -13.89 -6.36 -5.00
N MET A 518 -14.26 -6.62 -6.26
CA MET A 518 -15.63 -6.49 -6.76
C MET A 518 -16.28 -7.85 -6.90
N ARG A 519 -17.41 -8.09 -6.22
CA ARG A 519 -18.12 -9.38 -6.26
C ARG A 519 -19.61 -9.21 -6.51
N ALA A 520 -20.16 -10.15 -7.27
CA ALA A 520 -21.60 -10.36 -7.38
C ALA A 520 -22.04 -11.53 -6.50
N SER A 521 -23.32 -11.58 -6.14
CA SER A 521 -23.92 -12.68 -5.37
C SER A 521 -24.04 -13.99 -6.15
N ALA A 522 -23.98 -13.92 -7.48
CA ALA A 522 -23.99 -15.04 -8.41
C ALA A 522 -23.06 -14.73 -9.60
N HIS A 523 -23.00 -15.64 -10.59
CA HIS A 523 -22.19 -15.42 -11.78
C HIS A 523 -22.65 -14.17 -12.55
N PHE A 524 -21.77 -13.17 -12.62
CA PHE A 524 -21.98 -11.92 -13.34
C PHE A 524 -21.33 -12.02 -14.72
N SER A 525 -22.03 -11.55 -15.76
CA SER A 525 -21.51 -11.50 -17.12
C SER A 525 -21.51 -10.05 -17.62
N TYR A 526 -20.43 -9.64 -18.27
CA TYR A 526 -20.35 -8.31 -18.88
C TYR A 526 -21.40 -8.10 -19.98
N GLN A 527 -21.86 -9.16 -20.65
CA GLN A 527 -22.92 -9.09 -21.67
C GLN A 527 -24.29 -8.71 -21.08
N THR A 528 -24.54 -9.05 -19.81
CA THR A 528 -25.77 -8.70 -19.10
C THR A 528 -25.63 -7.40 -18.29
N MET A 529 -24.48 -6.73 -18.35
CA MET A 529 -24.25 -5.42 -17.71
C MET A 529 -25.18 -4.35 -18.30
N ARG A 530 -25.54 -3.36 -17.46
CA ARG A 530 -26.49 -2.30 -17.80
C ARG A 530 -25.88 -1.10 -18.54
N GLY A 531 -24.56 -0.92 -18.48
CA GLY A 531 -23.88 0.26 -19.04
C GLY A 531 -23.87 1.44 -18.09
N GLU A 532 -23.84 1.18 -16.78
CA GLU A 532 -23.83 2.21 -15.75
C GLU A 532 -22.76 1.89 -14.70
N LEU A 533 -21.89 2.85 -14.37
CA LEU A 533 -20.89 2.76 -13.31
C LEU A 533 -21.28 3.72 -12.18
N PHE A 534 -21.58 3.17 -11.00
CA PHE A 534 -22.04 3.93 -9.85
C PHE A 534 -20.95 4.09 -8.79
N PHE A 535 -20.95 5.27 -8.17
CA PHE A 535 -20.19 5.61 -6.97
C PHE A 535 -21.19 6.05 -5.91
N TYR A 536 -21.32 5.27 -4.84
CA TYR A 536 -22.18 5.58 -3.70
C TYR A 536 -21.31 6.06 -2.55
N TYR A 537 -21.71 7.16 -1.90
CA TYR A 537 -21.03 7.63 -0.71
C TYR A 537 -21.46 6.84 0.54
N LYS A 538 -21.12 5.54 0.52
CA LYS A 538 -21.31 4.55 1.56
C LYS A 538 -20.25 3.46 1.45
N VAL A 539 -20.18 2.59 2.45
CA VAL A 539 -19.51 1.29 2.32
C VAL A 539 -20.55 0.18 2.47
N ARG A 540 -20.31 -0.98 1.86
CA ARG A 540 -21.27 -2.09 1.92
C ARG A 540 -21.53 -2.52 3.38
N GLY A 541 -22.79 -2.47 3.80
CA GLY A 541 -23.22 -2.93 5.13
C GLY A 541 -23.03 -1.93 6.28
N ALA A 542 -22.57 -0.70 6.02
CA ALA A 542 -22.49 0.34 7.05
C ALA A 542 -22.83 1.73 6.51
N ASN A 543 -23.92 2.30 7.04
CA ASN A 543 -24.40 3.66 6.78
C ASN A 543 -24.89 4.35 8.06
N THR A 544 -24.44 3.89 9.21
CA THR A 544 -25.01 4.21 10.52
C THR A 544 -24.51 5.54 11.10
N ARG A 545 -23.65 6.27 10.37
CA ARG A 545 -23.01 7.51 10.84
C ARG A 545 -23.10 8.61 9.79
N ALA A 546 -23.11 9.85 10.26
CA ALA A 546 -22.93 11.01 9.40
C ALA A 546 -21.57 10.95 8.69
N ARG A 547 -21.51 11.55 7.51
CA ARG A 547 -20.30 11.65 6.68
C ARG A 547 -20.08 13.09 6.27
N ASP A 548 -18.82 13.52 6.29
CA ASP A 548 -18.42 14.86 5.89
C ASP A 548 -18.53 15.05 4.37
N ALA A 549 -18.40 16.29 3.91
CA ALA A 549 -18.35 16.55 2.48
C ALA A 549 -17.10 15.90 1.86
N LEU A 550 -17.25 15.30 0.70
CA LEU A 550 -16.16 14.69 -0.06
C LEU A 550 -16.15 15.24 -1.47
N ARG A 551 -15.00 15.80 -1.87
CA ARG A 551 -14.72 16.22 -3.25
C ARG A 551 -13.53 15.45 -3.79
N PHE A 552 -13.67 14.92 -5.00
CA PHE A 552 -12.60 14.21 -5.69
C PHE A 552 -12.76 14.33 -7.20
N ILE A 553 -11.69 14.07 -7.93
CA ILE A 553 -11.65 14.10 -9.39
C ILE A 553 -11.43 12.68 -9.90
N ILE A 554 -12.26 12.24 -10.82
CA ILE A 554 -12.06 11.01 -11.58
C ILE A 554 -11.49 11.42 -12.94
N ASP A 555 -10.30 10.94 -13.27
CA ASP A 555 -9.67 11.14 -14.58
C ASP A 555 -10.05 10.04 -15.56
N SER A 556 -10.04 8.78 -15.12
CA SER A 556 -10.41 7.65 -15.97
C SER A 556 -11.00 6.49 -15.17
N ALA A 557 -11.83 5.68 -15.84
CA ALA A 557 -12.33 4.40 -15.34
C ALA A 557 -12.28 3.37 -16.46
N VAL A 558 -11.46 2.34 -16.28
CA VAL A 558 -11.13 1.39 -17.35
C VAL A 558 -11.34 -0.03 -16.87
N LEU A 559 -12.07 -0.84 -17.64
CA LEU A 559 -12.01 -2.29 -17.50
C LEU A 559 -10.80 -2.81 -18.27
N GLU A 560 -9.93 -3.53 -17.57
CA GLU A 560 -8.71 -4.11 -18.15
C GLU A 560 -8.29 -5.43 -17.51
#